data_AF-A0AAN8P6R6-F1
#
_entry.id   AF-A0AAN8P6R6-F1
#
_cell.length_a   1.000
_cell.length_b   1.000
_cell.length_c   1.000
_cell.angle_alpha   90.00
_cell.angle_beta   90.00
_cell.angle_gamma   90.00
#
_symmetry.space_group_name_H-M   'P 1'
#
loop_
_entity.id
_entity.type
_entity.pdbx_description
1 polymer ?
#
loop_
_entity_poly.entity_id
_entity_poly.type
_entity_poly.pdbx_seq_one_letter_code
_entity_poly.pdbx_strand_id
1 'polypeptide(L)'
;MSYPAEGVESAIKNNIEDVRTFLESQHKNCYAVYNLSQRSYRVNRFENRVSECGWPQRKAPTLASLYAICKNMHLWLRQNPKNVCVVHCTDGKSNSATVVGAFLVFCCLFEKASSAMHMFTAKRGAPGLAPSQRRYIDYISDMMSNTPLMPHSFPVILNSITMSPVPLFNKMRNGVTPFAEIFIGEERIMTSSQEYEKIK
;
A
#
# COMPACT_ATOMS: atom_id res chain seq x y z
N MET A 1 2.29 -1.32 -12.76
CA MET A 1 3.63 -1.63 -13.34
C MET A 1 4.68 -1.69 -12.22
N SER A 2 5.90 -2.13 -12.52
CA SER A 2 7.09 -1.96 -11.65
C SER A 2 7.67 -0.55 -11.79
N TYR A 3 8.65 -0.20 -10.94
CA TYR A 3 9.22 1.14 -10.89
C TYR A 3 9.86 1.58 -12.23
N PRO A 4 9.51 2.77 -12.76
CA PRO A 4 10.18 3.33 -13.93
C PRO A 4 11.55 3.90 -13.52
N ALA A 5 12.61 3.19 -13.88
CA ALA A 5 13.97 3.50 -13.49
C ALA A 5 14.65 4.49 -14.44
N GLU A 6 15.54 5.29 -13.88
CA GLU A 6 16.45 6.22 -14.57
C GLU A 6 17.90 5.73 -14.45
N GLY A 7 18.75 6.15 -15.39
CA GLY A 7 20.20 5.88 -15.34
C GLY A 7 20.52 4.38 -15.40
N VAL A 8 21.56 3.95 -14.68
CA VAL A 8 22.07 2.57 -14.75
C VAL A 8 21.04 1.53 -14.30
N GLU A 9 20.11 1.89 -13.39
CA GLU A 9 19.05 0.98 -12.94
C GLU A 9 18.09 0.56 -14.06
N SER A 10 17.99 1.35 -15.16
CA SER A 10 17.13 1.01 -16.30
C SER A 10 17.66 -0.16 -17.13
N ALA A 11 18.90 -0.61 -16.90
CA ALA A 11 19.43 -1.82 -17.55
C ALA A 11 18.77 -3.11 -17.04
N ILE A 12 18.18 -3.07 -15.83
CA ILE A 12 17.59 -4.24 -15.15
C ILE A 12 16.13 -4.03 -14.73
N LYS A 13 15.58 -2.83 -14.93
CA LYS A 13 14.19 -2.44 -14.63
C LYS A 13 13.58 -1.74 -15.83
N ASN A 14 12.30 -1.42 -15.77
CA ASN A 14 11.63 -0.66 -16.82
C ASN A 14 12.31 0.71 -16.98
N ASN A 15 12.80 1.01 -18.18
CA ASN A 15 13.32 2.33 -18.50
C ASN A 15 12.17 3.35 -18.50
N ILE A 16 12.34 4.47 -17.81
CA ILE A 16 11.32 5.53 -17.73
C ILE A 16 10.95 6.09 -19.12
N GLU A 17 11.90 6.17 -20.06
CA GLU A 17 11.64 6.69 -21.41
C GLU A 17 10.78 5.72 -22.24
N ASP A 18 10.98 4.41 -22.07
CA ASP A 18 10.17 3.40 -22.72
C ASP A 18 8.73 3.42 -22.17
N VAL A 19 8.60 3.55 -20.84
CA VAL A 19 7.30 3.69 -20.18
C VAL A 19 6.59 4.96 -20.65
N ARG A 20 7.30 6.09 -20.71
CA ARG A 20 6.78 7.35 -21.26
C ARG A 20 6.30 7.16 -22.70
N THR A 21 7.15 6.61 -23.56
CA THR A 21 6.84 6.38 -24.99
C THR A 21 5.61 5.49 -25.16
N PHE A 22 5.50 4.43 -24.36
CA PHE A 22 4.33 3.58 -24.34
C PHE A 22 3.07 4.36 -23.94
N LEU A 23 3.10 5.11 -22.83
CA LEU A 23 1.94 5.86 -22.35
C LEU A 23 1.53 6.99 -23.29
N GLU A 24 2.48 7.69 -23.90
CA GLU A 24 2.20 8.74 -24.89
C GLU A 24 1.66 8.17 -26.21
N SER A 25 2.07 6.97 -26.61
CA SER A 25 1.53 6.34 -27.83
C SER A 25 0.13 5.76 -27.64
N GLN A 26 -0.14 5.13 -26.49
CA GLN A 26 -1.41 4.42 -26.24
C GLN A 26 -2.47 5.28 -25.55
N HIS A 27 -2.06 6.20 -24.68
CA HIS A 27 -2.94 6.92 -23.76
C HIS A 27 -2.62 8.41 -23.70
N LYS A 28 -2.22 9.03 -24.82
CA LYS A 28 -1.87 10.46 -24.88
C LYS A 28 -2.89 11.33 -24.15
N ASN A 29 -2.42 12.12 -23.19
CA ASN A 29 -3.23 13.00 -22.35
C ASN A 29 -4.34 12.35 -21.50
N CYS A 30 -4.42 11.01 -21.49
CA CYS A 30 -5.47 10.24 -20.83
C CYS A 30 -4.91 9.27 -19.79
N TYR A 31 -3.72 9.53 -19.21
CA TYR A 31 -3.19 8.73 -18.10
C TYR A 31 -2.85 9.57 -16.88
N ALA A 32 -2.99 8.99 -15.69
CA ALA A 32 -2.48 9.53 -14.44
C ALA A 32 -1.65 8.44 -13.72
N VAL A 33 -0.45 8.79 -13.28
CA VAL A 33 0.50 7.87 -12.63
C VAL A 33 0.39 8.02 -11.10
N TYR A 34 0.33 6.91 -10.39
CA TYR A 34 0.29 6.85 -8.93
C TYR A 34 1.54 6.13 -8.45
N ASN A 35 2.49 6.88 -7.89
CA ASN A 35 3.73 6.36 -7.36
C ASN A 35 3.54 5.97 -5.88
N LEU A 36 3.52 4.67 -5.63
CA LEU A 36 3.37 4.09 -4.28
C LEU A 36 4.71 3.72 -3.64
N SER A 37 5.83 4.14 -4.23
CA SER A 37 7.16 3.94 -3.67
C SER A 37 7.63 5.19 -2.95
N GLN A 38 8.57 5.04 -2.01
CA GLN A 38 9.20 6.19 -1.34
C GLN A 38 10.28 6.86 -2.19
N ARG A 39 10.48 6.39 -3.44
CA ARG A 39 11.45 6.95 -4.38
C ARG A 39 10.68 7.79 -5.38
N SER A 40 11.09 9.05 -5.55
CA SER A 40 10.60 9.92 -6.61
C SER A 40 11.51 9.83 -7.84
N TYR A 41 10.98 10.28 -8.98
CA TYR A 41 11.70 10.51 -10.22
C TYR A 41 11.21 11.83 -10.84
N ARG A 42 11.79 12.25 -11.96
CA ARG A 42 11.40 13.52 -12.59
C ARG A 42 9.98 13.43 -13.15
N VAL A 43 9.01 14.04 -12.45
CA VAL A 43 7.58 13.96 -12.80
C VAL A 43 7.23 14.58 -14.16
N ASN A 44 8.07 15.50 -14.67
CA ASN A 44 7.93 16.07 -16.00
C ASN A 44 8.07 15.03 -17.12
N ARG A 45 8.70 13.87 -16.85
CA ARG A 45 8.76 12.74 -17.78
C ARG A 45 7.37 12.21 -18.14
N PHE A 46 6.41 12.42 -17.26
CA PHE A 46 5.01 12.03 -17.43
C PHE A 46 4.08 13.25 -17.51
N GLU A 47 4.58 14.37 -18.06
CA GLU A 47 3.82 15.62 -18.24
C GLU A 47 3.19 16.15 -16.93
N ASN A 48 3.89 15.95 -15.80
CA ASN A 48 3.44 16.29 -14.45
C ASN A 48 2.14 15.59 -14.00
N ARG A 49 1.80 14.45 -14.62
CA ARG A 49 0.62 13.63 -14.28
C ARG A 49 0.93 12.56 -13.24
N VAL A 50 1.81 12.85 -12.28
CA VAL A 50 2.25 11.91 -11.23
C VAL A 50 1.73 12.36 -9.87
N SER A 51 1.04 11.46 -9.17
CA SER A 51 0.69 11.59 -7.76
C SER A 51 1.66 10.78 -6.91
N GLU A 52 2.38 11.46 -6.03
CA GLU A 52 3.30 10.84 -5.07
C GLU A 52 2.53 10.39 -3.82
N CYS A 53 2.40 9.07 -3.64
CA CYS A 53 1.52 8.45 -2.64
C CYS A 53 2.22 7.35 -1.84
N GLY A 54 3.55 7.30 -1.85
CA GLY A 54 4.32 6.18 -1.34
C GLY A 54 4.33 6.03 0.17
N TRP A 55 4.47 4.78 0.61
CA TRP A 55 4.71 4.39 2.01
C TRP A 55 5.69 3.21 2.07
N PRO A 56 6.29 2.92 3.25
CA PRO A 56 7.26 1.83 3.39
C PRO A 56 6.73 0.48 2.93
N GLN A 57 7.60 -0.32 2.30
CA GLN A 57 7.25 -1.70 1.94
C GLN A 57 6.87 -2.51 3.18
N ARG A 58 5.97 -3.50 2.99
CA ARG A 58 5.44 -4.39 4.04
C ARG A 58 4.64 -3.70 5.15
N LYS A 59 4.47 -2.37 5.10
CA LYS A 59 3.49 -1.63 5.90
C LYS A 59 2.21 -1.42 5.10
N ALA A 60 1.12 -1.15 5.82
CA ALA A 60 -0.10 -0.62 5.21
C ALA A 60 -0.02 0.92 5.15
N PRO A 61 -0.62 1.57 4.14
CA PRO A 61 -0.81 3.02 4.15
C PRO A 61 -1.73 3.43 5.30
N THR A 62 -1.83 4.72 5.60
CA THR A 62 -2.92 5.19 6.47
C THR A 62 -4.27 5.00 5.77
N LEU A 63 -5.35 4.82 6.54
CA LEU A 63 -6.69 4.64 5.97
C LEU A 63 -7.12 5.87 5.17
N ALA A 64 -6.81 7.07 5.68
CA ALA A 64 -7.06 8.33 5.00
C ALA A 64 -6.32 8.41 3.65
N SER A 65 -5.03 8.04 3.62
CA SER A 65 -4.26 8.01 2.37
C SER A 65 -4.82 7.00 1.38
N LEU A 66 -5.15 5.78 1.82
CA LEU A 66 -5.69 4.74 0.95
C LEU A 66 -7.04 5.18 0.34
N TYR A 67 -7.93 5.75 1.15
CA TYR A 67 -9.20 6.29 0.69
C TYR A 67 -9.00 7.45 -0.28
N ALA A 68 -8.10 8.39 0.02
CA ALA A 68 -7.80 9.53 -0.84
C ALA A 68 -7.28 9.09 -2.23
N ILE A 69 -6.40 8.10 -2.27
CA ILE A 69 -5.90 7.52 -3.53
C ILE A 69 -7.07 6.90 -4.33
N CYS A 70 -7.91 6.09 -3.68
CA CYS A 70 -9.06 5.47 -4.35
C CYS A 70 -10.03 6.52 -4.91
N LYS A 71 -10.35 7.55 -4.12
CA LYS A 71 -11.21 8.66 -4.54
C LYS A 71 -10.60 9.43 -5.71
N ASN A 72 -9.31 9.72 -5.67
CA ASN A 72 -8.61 10.43 -6.76
C ASN A 72 -8.63 9.61 -8.06
N MET A 73 -8.31 8.31 -7.99
CA MET A 73 -8.43 7.38 -9.12
C MET A 73 -9.85 7.34 -9.69
N HIS A 74 -10.86 7.26 -8.82
CA HIS A 74 -12.26 7.23 -9.24
C HIS A 74 -12.66 8.51 -9.98
N LEU A 75 -12.30 9.67 -9.42
CA LEU A 75 -12.58 10.97 -10.04
C LEU A 75 -11.88 11.10 -11.39
N TRP A 76 -10.61 10.72 -11.49
CA TRP A 76 -9.85 10.74 -12.75
C TRP A 76 -10.52 9.88 -13.83
N LEU A 77 -10.86 8.62 -13.51
CA LEU A 77 -11.49 7.71 -14.47
C LEU A 77 -12.89 8.17 -14.90
N ARG A 78 -13.62 8.90 -14.03
CA ARG A 78 -14.94 9.44 -14.36
C ARG A 78 -14.92 10.65 -15.28
N GLN A 79 -13.81 11.37 -15.37
CA GLN A 79 -13.72 12.57 -16.20
C GLN A 79 -13.77 12.26 -17.70
N ASN A 80 -13.22 11.12 -18.12
CA ASN A 80 -13.18 10.73 -19.52
C ASN A 80 -13.10 9.20 -19.62
N PRO A 81 -13.93 8.53 -20.43
CA PRO A 81 -13.90 7.07 -20.60
C PRO A 81 -12.57 6.53 -21.17
N LYS A 82 -11.75 7.40 -21.79
CA LYS A 82 -10.40 7.03 -22.25
C LYS A 82 -9.33 7.12 -21.15
N ASN A 83 -9.66 7.69 -19.99
CA ASN A 83 -8.70 7.86 -18.91
C ASN A 83 -8.28 6.51 -18.33
N VAL A 84 -6.99 6.39 -18.03
CA VAL A 84 -6.39 5.23 -17.37
C VAL A 84 -5.59 5.65 -16.14
N CYS A 85 -5.59 4.81 -15.11
CA CYS A 85 -4.73 4.95 -13.93
C CYS A 85 -3.54 4.01 -14.06
N VAL A 86 -2.33 4.54 -13.91
CA VAL A 86 -1.08 3.78 -13.93
C VAL A 86 -0.54 3.70 -12.51
N VAL A 87 -0.80 2.58 -11.83
CA VAL A 87 -0.35 2.36 -10.46
C VAL A 87 0.98 1.60 -10.45
N HIS A 88 1.97 2.08 -9.71
CA HIS A 88 3.23 1.37 -9.54
C HIS A 88 3.81 1.50 -8.13
N CYS A 89 4.63 0.53 -7.76
CA CYS A 89 5.53 0.63 -6.60
C CYS A 89 6.94 0.20 -7.04
N THR A 90 7.77 -0.32 -6.15
CA THR A 90 9.11 -0.80 -6.50
C THR A 90 9.08 -1.96 -7.51
N ASP A 91 8.28 -3.00 -7.24
CA ASP A 91 8.20 -4.23 -8.03
C ASP A 91 6.82 -4.45 -8.67
N GLY A 92 5.86 -3.56 -8.39
CA GLY A 92 4.49 -3.68 -8.88
C GLY A 92 3.71 -4.84 -8.27
N LYS A 93 4.06 -5.27 -7.05
CA LYS A 93 3.40 -6.34 -6.30
C LYS A 93 2.61 -5.79 -5.10
N SER A 94 3.15 -5.89 -3.89
CA SER A 94 2.41 -5.74 -2.62
C SER A 94 1.69 -4.38 -2.46
N ASN A 95 2.39 -3.25 -2.55
CA ASN A 95 1.75 -1.92 -2.43
C ASN A 95 0.77 -1.65 -3.59
N SER A 96 1.15 -2.01 -4.82
CA SER A 96 0.25 -1.90 -5.99
C SER A 96 -1.02 -2.72 -5.81
N ALA A 97 -0.92 -3.96 -5.34
CA ALA A 97 -2.04 -4.82 -5.05
C ALA A 97 -2.91 -4.26 -3.92
N THR A 98 -2.32 -3.63 -2.91
CA THR A 98 -3.07 -2.97 -1.83
C THR A 98 -3.99 -1.87 -2.38
N VAL A 99 -3.46 -0.95 -3.20
CA VAL A 99 -4.25 0.13 -3.80
C VAL A 99 -5.23 -0.36 -4.85
N VAL A 100 -4.80 -1.25 -5.75
CA VAL A 100 -5.71 -1.81 -6.77
C VAL A 100 -6.83 -2.60 -6.12
N GLY A 101 -6.53 -3.42 -5.11
CA GLY A 101 -7.53 -4.17 -4.34
C GLY A 101 -8.54 -3.27 -3.65
N ALA A 102 -8.04 -2.27 -2.91
CA ALA A 102 -8.89 -1.26 -2.29
C ALA A 102 -9.74 -0.52 -3.31
N PHE A 103 -9.18 -0.17 -4.47
CA PHE A 103 -9.90 0.54 -5.52
C PHE A 103 -11.03 -0.29 -6.15
N LEU A 104 -10.82 -1.58 -6.39
CA LEU A 104 -11.86 -2.46 -6.93
C LEU A 104 -13.03 -2.61 -5.94
N VAL A 105 -12.72 -2.70 -4.65
CA VAL A 105 -13.72 -2.71 -3.58
C VAL A 105 -14.41 -1.34 -3.44
N PHE A 106 -13.65 -0.25 -3.52
CA PHE A 106 -14.16 1.13 -3.51
C PHE A 106 -15.17 1.40 -4.62
N CYS A 107 -14.96 0.80 -5.80
CA CYS A 107 -15.90 0.87 -6.92
C CYS A 107 -17.04 -0.17 -6.83
N CYS A 108 -17.19 -0.86 -5.70
CA CYS A 108 -18.18 -1.91 -5.46
C CYS A 108 -18.13 -3.08 -6.47
N LEU A 109 -16.97 -3.32 -7.10
CA LEU A 109 -16.80 -4.50 -7.97
C LEU A 109 -16.70 -5.79 -7.15
N PHE A 110 -16.18 -5.69 -5.93
CA PHE A 110 -16.06 -6.79 -4.99
C PHE A 110 -16.43 -6.33 -3.58
N GLU A 111 -17.08 -7.23 -2.83
CA GLU A 111 -17.48 -6.98 -1.44
C GLU A 111 -16.40 -7.35 -0.41
N LYS A 112 -15.32 -8.03 -0.83
CA LYS A 112 -14.29 -8.56 0.07
C LYS A 112 -12.90 -8.41 -0.54
N ALA A 113 -11.90 -8.14 0.31
CA ALA A 113 -10.51 -8.07 -0.13
C ALA A 113 -10.03 -9.36 -0.80
N SER A 114 -10.49 -10.53 -0.33
CA SER A 114 -10.11 -11.84 -0.89
C SER A 114 -10.46 -11.97 -2.37
N SER A 115 -11.64 -11.49 -2.78
CA SER A 115 -12.11 -11.58 -4.16
C SER A 115 -11.32 -10.63 -5.07
N ALA A 116 -11.07 -9.41 -4.60
CA ALA A 116 -10.21 -8.45 -5.30
C ALA A 116 -8.77 -8.98 -5.45
N MET A 117 -8.22 -9.63 -4.41
CA MET A 117 -6.88 -10.23 -4.45
C MET A 117 -6.80 -11.46 -5.34
N HIS A 118 -7.88 -12.24 -5.46
CA HIS A 118 -7.95 -13.34 -6.41
C HIS A 118 -7.84 -12.83 -7.85
N MET A 119 -8.60 -11.78 -8.20
CA MET A 119 -8.50 -11.13 -9.51
C MET A 119 -7.09 -10.56 -9.76
N PHE A 120 -6.51 -9.85 -8.77
CA PHE A 120 -5.15 -9.32 -8.90
C PHE A 120 -4.14 -10.44 -9.16
N THR A 121 -4.22 -11.54 -8.39
CA THR A 121 -3.34 -12.69 -8.51
C THR A 121 -3.45 -13.34 -9.88
N ALA A 122 -4.66 -13.50 -10.42
CA ALA A 122 -4.89 -14.05 -11.75
C ALA A 122 -4.26 -13.19 -12.87
N LYS A 123 -4.14 -11.86 -12.66
CA LYS A 123 -3.59 -10.93 -13.67
C LYS A 123 -2.10 -10.60 -13.49
N ARG A 124 -1.56 -10.70 -12.27
CA ARG A 124 -0.22 -10.19 -11.91
C ARG A 124 0.63 -11.16 -11.09
N GLY A 125 0.09 -12.34 -10.76
CA GLY A 125 0.73 -13.30 -9.84
C GLY A 125 0.54 -12.93 -8.37
N ALA A 126 0.96 -13.83 -7.48
CA ALA A 126 0.77 -13.68 -6.04
C ALA A 126 1.52 -12.44 -5.51
N PRO A 127 0.82 -11.45 -4.93
CA PRO A 127 1.44 -10.17 -4.56
C PRO A 127 2.21 -10.19 -3.23
N GLY A 128 2.09 -11.26 -2.42
CA GLY A 128 2.76 -11.36 -1.12
C GLY A 128 2.29 -10.28 -0.12
N LEU A 129 0.97 -10.09 0.01
CA LEU A 129 0.40 -9.10 0.92
C LEU A 129 0.70 -9.44 2.38
N ALA A 130 1.12 -8.43 3.14
CA ALA A 130 1.14 -8.52 4.60
C ALA A 130 -0.30 -8.60 5.14
N PRO A 131 -0.54 -9.28 6.27
CA PRO A 131 -1.87 -9.31 6.91
C PRO A 131 -2.44 -7.91 7.19
N SER A 132 -1.58 -6.94 7.54
CA SER A 132 -1.96 -5.54 7.74
C SER A 132 -2.48 -4.88 6.46
N GLN A 133 -1.85 -5.11 5.30
CA GLN A 133 -2.31 -4.57 4.03
C GLN A 133 -3.67 -5.12 3.63
N ARG A 134 -3.89 -6.44 3.79
CA ARG A 134 -5.20 -7.06 3.55
C ARG A 134 -6.27 -6.45 4.45
N ARG A 135 -5.99 -6.30 5.75
CA ARG A 135 -6.91 -5.67 6.71
C ARG A 135 -7.33 -4.27 6.27
N TYR A 136 -6.42 -3.47 5.69
CA TYR A 136 -6.74 -2.13 5.22
C TYR A 136 -7.62 -2.10 3.97
N ILE A 137 -7.56 -3.14 3.12
CA ILE A 137 -8.52 -3.31 2.03
C ILE A 137 -9.90 -3.64 2.61
N ASP A 138 -9.96 -4.51 3.63
CA ASP A 138 -11.21 -4.84 4.31
C ASP A 138 -11.82 -3.60 5.00
N TYR A 139 -11.01 -2.71 5.60
CA TYR A 139 -11.52 -1.42 6.11
C TYR A 139 -12.17 -0.55 5.04
N ILE A 140 -11.60 -0.50 3.83
CA ILE A 140 -12.25 0.18 2.70
C ILE A 140 -13.55 -0.53 2.33
N SER A 141 -13.57 -1.86 2.36
CA SER A 141 -14.78 -2.66 2.13
C SER A 141 -15.91 -2.32 3.10
N ASP A 142 -15.60 -2.23 4.39
CA ASP A 142 -16.55 -1.90 5.45
C ASP A 142 -17.13 -0.49 5.25
N MET A 143 -16.29 0.47 4.88
CA MET A 143 -16.70 1.84 4.57
C MET A 143 -17.58 1.93 3.32
N MET A 144 -17.43 1.02 2.35
CA MET A 144 -18.13 1.04 1.06
C MET A 144 -19.33 0.07 1.02
N SER A 145 -19.60 -0.63 2.11
CA SER A 145 -20.71 -1.57 2.23
C SER A 145 -22.08 -0.87 2.20
N ASN A 146 -23.15 -1.64 2.05
CA ASN A 146 -24.54 -1.12 2.07
C ASN A 146 -24.88 -0.37 3.37
N THR A 147 -24.24 -0.74 4.47
CA THR A 147 -24.33 -0.04 5.76
C THR A 147 -22.93 0.46 6.13
N PRO A 148 -22.50 1.63 5.59
CA PRO A 148 -21.13 2.12 5.73
C PRO A 148 -20.67 2.20 7.19
N LEU A 149 -19.57 1.52 7.49
CA LEU A 149 -18.89 1.66 8.78
C LEU A 149 -17.86 2.79 8.69
N MET A 150 -18.17 3.92 9.31
CA MET A 150 -17.27 5.07 9.35
C MET A 150 -16.38 5.03 10.59
N PRO A 151 -15.05 5.25 10.44
CA PRO A 151 -14.15 5.30 11.58
C PRO A 151 -14.49 6.51 12.47
N HIS A 152 -14.57 6.28 13.78
CA HIS A 152 -14.69 7.36 14.76
C HIS A 152 -13.33 7.98 15.08
N SER A 153 -13.33 9.17 15.68
CA SER A 153 -12.12 9.88 16.12
C SER A 153 -11.87 9.83 17.62
N PHE A 154 -12.67 9.07 18.38
CA PHE A 154 -12.46 8.92 19.82
C PHE A 154 -11.10 8.28 20.14
N PRO A 155 -10.33 8.84 21.10
CA PRO A 155 -9.07 8.26 21.52
C PRO A 155 -9.29 6.91 22.23
N VAL A 156 -8.35 6.00 22.03
CA VAL A 156 -8.35 4.67 22.66
C VAL A 156 -7.14 4.56 23.57
N ILE A 157 -7.34 4.08 24.80
CA ILE A 157 -6.26 3.84 25.77
C ILE A 157 -5.80 2.39 25.62
N LEU A 158 -4.51 2.20 25.36
CA LEU A 158 -3.88 0.88 25.37
C LEU A 158 -3.38 0.56 26.78
N ASN A 159 -4.11 -0.28 27.50
CA ASN A 159 -3.76 -0.64 28.88
C ASN A 159 -2.64 -1.69 28.95
N SER A 160 -2.70 -2.72 28.11
CA SER A 160 -1.73 -3.82 28.13
C SER A 160 -1.70 -4.58 26.81
N ILE A 161 -0.57 -5.21 26.50
CA ILE A 161 -0.42 -6.18 25.41
C ILE A 161 -0.06 -7.53 26.04
N THR A 162 -0.82 -8.58 25.73
CA THR A 162 -0.55 -9.94 26.19
C THR A 162 -0.20 -10.82 25.00
N MET A 163 0.92 -11.53 25.09
CA MET A 163 1.40 -12.44 24.05
C MET A 163 1.25 -13.90 24.50
N SER A 164 0.51 -14.70 23.73
CA SER A 164 0.29 -16.12 24.01
C SER A 164 0.09 -16.91 22.71
N PRO A 165 0.68 -18.11 22.56
CA PRO A 165 1.66 -18.73 23.46
C PRO A 165 3.02 -18.00 23.42
N VAL A 166 3.92 -18.31 24.36
CA VAL A 166 5.28 -17.72 24.39
C VAL A 166 6.05 -18.11 23.12
N PRO A 167 6.51 -17.14 22.31
CA PRO A 167 7.29 -17.45 21.11
C PRO A 167 8.69 -17.98 21.42
N LEU A 168 9.23 -18.80 20.52
CA LEU A 168 10.46 -19.58 20.72
C LEU A 168 11.63 -19.03 19.87
N PHE A 169 12.03 -17.78 20.12
CA PHE A 169 13.03 -17.06 19.31
C PHE A 169 14.46 -17.20 19.79
N ASN A 170 14.70 -17.54 21.06
CA ASN A 170 16.05 -17.71 21.58
C ASN A 170 16.79 -18.90 20.92
N LYS A 171 18.11 -18.98 21.12
CA LYS A 171 18.96 -20.03 20.52
C LYS A 171 18.50 -21.45 20.86
N MET A 172 17.96 -21.65 22.07
CA MET A 172 17.46 -22.94 22.55
C MET A 172 16.03 -23.26 22.09
N ARG A 173 15.37 -22.36 21.34
CA ARG A 173 13.98 -22.50 20.88
C ARG A 173 13.00 -22.82 22.01
N ASN A 174 13.19 -22.21 23.18
CA ASN A 174 12.33 -22.43 24.36
C ASN A 174 11.76 -21.12 24.96
N GLY A 175 12.03 -19.96 24.37
CA GLY A 175 11.48 -18.68 24.84
C GLY A 175 11.94 -17.47 24.04
N VAL A 176 11.64 -16.28 24.56
CA VAL A 176 11.98 -14.98 23.96
C VAL A 176 12.15 -13.93 25.06
N THR A 177 12.92 -12.88 24.76
CA THR A 177 13.09 -11.67 25.59
C THR A 177 12.47 -10.50 24.81
N PRO A 178 11.14 -10.29 24.90
CA PRO A 178 10.45 -9.37 24.00
C PRO A 178 10.52 -7.94 24.51
N PHE A 179 10.49 -6.99 23.58
CA PHE A 179 10.11 -5.62 23.85
C PHE A 179 9.10 -5.19 22.78
N ALA A 180 8.30 -4.17 23.09
CA ALA A 180 7.31 -3.62 22.19
C ALA A 180 7.60 -2.14 21.94
N GLU A 181 7.33 -1.70 20.71
CA GLU A 181 7.33 -0.30 20.32
C GLU A 181 5.99 0.02 19.69
N ILE A 182 5.43 1.18 20.04
CA ILE A 182 4.14 1.63 19.53
C ILE A 182 4.39 2.85 18.66
N PHE A 183 3.81 2.82 17.46
CA PHE A 183 3.93 3.88 16.48
C PHE A 183 2.54 4.40 16.10
N ILE A 184 2.43 5.71 15.91
CA ILE A 184 1.34 6.35 15.17
C ILE A 184 1.92 6.86 13.86
N GLY A 185 1.53 6.24 12.75
CA GLY A 185 2.18 6.47 11.46
C GLY A 185 3.66 6.06 11.51
N GLU A 186 4.56 7.01 11.35
CA GLU A 186 6.01 6.80 11.43
C GLU A 186 6.63 7.29 12.75
N GLU A 187 5.83 7.91 13.63
CA GLU A 187 6.28 8.43 14.91
C GLU A 187 6.16 7.38 16.01
N ARG A 188 7.27 7.10 16.71
CA ARG A 188 7.27 6.21 17.88
C ARG A 188 6.77 6.95 19.11
N ILE A 189 5.66 6.51 19.67
CA ILE A 189 5.03 7.14 20.84
C ILE A 189 5.36 6.44 22.16
N MET A 190 5.78 5.17 22.12
CA MET A 190 6.14 4.40 23.32
C MET A 190 7.13 3.30 22.97
N THR A 191 8.00 2.95 23.92
CA THR A 191 8.84 1.75 23.87
C THR A 191 8.90 1.11 25.24
N SER A 192 8.83 -0.21 25.29
CA SER A 192 9.14 -1.01 26.47
C SER A 192 10.60 -1.50 26.48
N SER A 193 11.40 -1.08 25.48
CA SER A 193 12.79 -1.48 25.37
C SER A 193 13.59 -0.96 26.55
N GLN A 194 14.41 -1.82 27.13
CA GLN A 194 15.31 -1.51 28.24
C GLN A 194 16.71 -2.02 27.88
N GLU A 195 17.71 -1.64 28.68
CA GLU A 195 19.01 -2.30 28.62
C GLU A 195 18.84 -3.81 28.76
N TYR A 196 19.57 -4.58 27.96
CA TYR A 196 19.36 -6.03 27.85
C TYR A 196 19.38 -6.75 29.21
N GLU A 197 20.25 -6.33 30.12
CA GLU A 197 20.36 -6.88 31.48
C GLU A 197 19.12 -6.64 32.36
N LYS A 198 18.29 -5.65 32.01
CA LYS A 198 17.07 -5.27 32.74
C LYS A 198 15.81 -5.95 32.17
N ILE A 199 15.90 -6.57 30.99
CA ILE A 199 14.77 -7.30 30.39
C ILE A 199 14.71 -8.70 31.02
N LYS A 200 13.92 -8.83 32.09
CA LYS A 200 13.63 -10.11 32.75
C LYS A 200 12.47 -10.85 32.10
#